data_AF-A0A974WR68-F1
#
_entry.id   AF-A0A974WR68-F1
#
_cell.length_a   1.000
_cell.length_b   1.000
_cell.length_c   1.000
_cell.angle_alpha   90.00
_cell.angle_beta   90.00
_cell.angle_gamma   90.00
#
_symmetry.space_group_name_H-M   'P 1'
#
loop_
_entity.id
_entity.type
_entity.pdbx_description
1 polymer ?
#
loop_
_entity_poly.entity_id
_entity_poly.type
_entity_poly.pdbx_seq_one_letter_code
_entity_poly.pdbx_strand_id
1 'polypeptide(L)'
;MSGTLGARLASAIAAKDEAALRAVLADDVDFKGLTPGRLWEGTGPDAVVEILFGSWFEPPDEIERVVDVSEREDVADTSHVGYRLDLTNPGGSYVAEQQAYYRGGDAIEHLRIMCSGFRPR
;
A
#
# COMPACT_ATOMS: atom_id res chain seq x y z
N MET A 1 2.45 16.21 -9.94
CA MET A 1 2.26 15.38 -11.14
C MET A 1 1.08 14.47 -10.89
N SER A 2 0.08 14.47 -11.75
CA SER A 2 -1.07 13.56 -11.64
C SER A 2 -0.59 12.19 -12.11
N GLY A 3 -0.29 11.31 -11.16
CA GLY A 3 -0.07 9.88 -11.41
C GLY A 3 -1.38 9.11 -11.29
N THR A 4 -1.40 7.86 -11.74
CA THR A 4 -2.50 6.91 -11.55
C THR A 4 -2.88 6.79 -10.07
N LEU A 5 -4.06 6.22 -9.78
CA LEU A 5 -4.44 5.92 -8.40
C LEU A 5 -3.44 4.96 -7.74
N GLY A 6 -2.90 3.99 -8.47
CA GLY A 6 -1.86 3.08 -7.99
C GLY A 6 -0.57 3.80 -7.57
N ALA A 7 -0.04 4.68 -8.41
CA ALA A 7 1.16 5.45 -8.08
C ALA A 7 0.92 6.40 -6.89
N ARG A 8 -0.27 7.00 -6.78
CA ARG A 8 -0.66 7.84 -5.64
C ARG A 8 -0.79 7.02 -4.35
N LEU A 9 -1.37 5.83 -4.42
CA LEU A 9 -1.45 4.89 -3.29
C LEU A 9 -0.04 4.51 -2.79
N ALA A 10 0.85 4.10 -3.70
CA ALA A 10 2.23 3.76 -3.37
C ALA A 10 2.97 4.93 -2.69
N SER A 11 2.77 6.15 -3.21
CA SER A 11 3.36 7.37 -2.66
C SER A 11 2.81 7.69 -1.26
N ALA A 12 1.50 7.57 -1.06
CA ALA A 12 0.86 7.82 0.24
C ALA A 12 1.34 6.81 1.30
N ILE A 13 1.45 5.54 0.94
CA ILE A 13 1.97 4.48 1.83
C ILE A 13 3.43 4.76 2.18
N ALA A 14 4.25 5.09 1.19
CA ALA A 14 5.67 5.37 1.42
C ALA A 14 5.91 6.58 2.32
N ALA A 15 5.05 7.60 2.23
CA ALA A 15 5.12 8.78 3.08
C ALA A 15 4.45 8.61 4.45
N LYS A 16 3.81 7.45 4.70
CA LYS A 16 2.86 7.27 5.81
C LYS A 16 1.82 8.42 5.90
N ASP A 17 1.39 8.93 4.76
CA ASP A 17 0.48 10.08 4.68
C ASP A 17 -0.97 9.58 4.70
N GLU A 18 -1.58 9.66 5.89
CA GLU A 18 -2.95 9.18 6.07
C GLU A 18 -3.98 9.99 5.27
N ALA A 19 -3.75 11.30 5.08
CA ALA A 19 -4.70 12.15 4.36
C ALA A 19 -4.65 11.84 2.86
N ALA A 20 -3.45 11.68 2.31
CA ALA A 20 -3.27 11.27 0.92
C ALA A 20 -3.78 9.84 0.68
N LEU A 21 -3.60 8.93 1.65
CA LEU A 21 -4.13 7.58 1.56
C LEU A 21 -5.66 7.59 1.57
N ARG A 22 -6.31 8.33 2.47
CA ARG A 22 -7.77 8.48 2.46
C ARG A 22 -8.28 9.06 1.14
N ALA A 23 -7.58 10.06 0.58
CA ALA A 23 -7.98 10.74 -0.65
C ALA A 23 -7.89 9.88 -1.94
N VAL A 24 -7.35 8.66 -1.88
CA VAL A 24 -7.35 7.72 -3.02
C VAL A 24 -8.33 6.56 -2.84
N LEU A 25 -8.98 6.44 -1.69
CA LEU A 25 -9.88 5.35 -1.36
C LEU A 25 -11.33 5.83 -1.44
N ALA A 26 -12.23 4.98 -1.93
CA ALA A 26 -13.67 5.21 -1.81
C ALA A 26 -14.12 5.02 -0.37
N ASP A 27 -15.22 5.68 0.02
CA ASP A 27 -15.77 5.63 1.38
C ASP A 27 -16.13 4.20 1.82
N ASP A 28 -16.46 3.33 0.87
CA ASP A 28 -16.83 1.93 1.07
C ASP A 28 -15.78 0.94 0.53
N VAL A 29 -14.51 1.38 0.38
CA VAL A 29 -13.45 0.53 -0.19
C VAL A 29 -13.40 -0.85 0.47
N ASP A 30 -13.51 -1.91 -0.33
CA ASP A 30 -13.33 -3.29 0.08
C ASP A 30 -11.83 -3.61 0.04
N PHE A 31 -11.19 -3.69 1.20
CA PHE A 31 -9.76 -3.92 1.33
C PHE A 31 -9.43 -5.31 1.88
N LYS A 32 -8.46 -5.97 1.23
CA LYS A 32 -7.74 -7.12 1.80
C LYS A 32 -6.24 -6.98 1.60
N GLY A 33 -5.48 -7.34 2.63
CA GLY A 33 -4.03 -7.31 2.65
C GLY A 33 -3.44 -8.65 3.09
N LEU A 34 -2.28 -9.02 2.56
CA LEU A 34 -1.52 -10.18 2.99
C LEU A 34 -0.09 -9.77 3.34
N THR A 35 0.30 -9.97 4.59
CA THR A 35 1.71 -10.10 5.00
C THR A 35 2.07 -11.57 5.14
N PRO A 36 3.36 -11.92 5.23
CA PRO A 36 3.75 -13.27 5.57
C PRO A 36 3.06 -13.75 6.86
N GLY A 37 2.20 -14.77 6.72
CA GLY A 37 1.50 -15.40 7.84
C GLY A 37 0.27 -14.68 8.37
N ARG A 38 -0.18 -13.57 7.75
CA ARG A 38 -1.37 -12.84 8.23
C ARG A 38 -2.21 -12.23 7.11
N LEU A 39 -3.52 -12.44 7.22
CA LEU A 39 -4.56 -11.78 6.43
C LEU A 39 -5.07 -10.56 7.18
N TRP A 40 -5.28 -9.47 6.44
CA TRP A 40 -5.87 -8.23 6.87
C TRP A 40 -7.12 -7.97 6.04
N GLU A 41 -8.19 -7.50 6.69
CA GLU A 41 -9.44 -7.16 6.03
C GLU A 41 -9.99 -5.89 6.67
N GLY A 42 -10.57 -5.01 5.85
CA GLY A 42 -11.16 -3.76 6.31
C GLY A 42 -12.09 -3.18 5.26
N THR A 43 -13.04 -2.37 5.72
CA THR A 43 -13.94 -1.62 4.85
C THR A 43 -13.85 -0.14 5.16
N GLY A 44 -13.70 0.67 4.12
CA GLY A 44 -13.61 2.13 4.22
C GLY A 44 -12.20 2.65 4.57
N PRO A 45 -11.93 3.94 4.31
CA PRO A 45 -10.57 4.50 4.38
C PRO A 45 -9.91 4.41 5.76
N ASP A 46 -10.67 4.62 6.84
CA ASP A 46 -10.11 4.61 8.20
C ASP A 46 -9.60 3.23 8.62
N ALA A 47 -10.34 2.17 8.28
CA ALA A 47 -9.90 0.80 8.54
C ALA A 47 -8.60 0.48 7.78
N VAL A 48 -8.47 0.95 6.53
CA VAL A 48 -7.27 0.75 5.71
C VAL A 48 -6.07 1.49 6.32
N VAL A 49 -6.25 2.74 6.75
CA VAL A 49 -5.21 3.55 7.42
C VAL A 49 -4.76 2.87 8.72
N GLU A 50 -5.70 2.47 9.57
CA GLU A 50 -5.39 1.81 10.85
C GLU A 50 -4.60 0.52 10.64
N ILE A 51 -4.99 -0.30 9.65
CA ILE A 51 -4.26 -1.52 9.32
C ILE A 51 -2.85 -1.18 8.81
N LEU A 52 -2.72 -0.29 7.83
CA LEU A 52 -1.43 -0.03 7.17
C LEU A 52 -0.43 0.66 8.10
N PHE A 53 -0.84 1.65 8.89
CA PHE A 53 0.09 2.46 9.70
C PHE A 53 0.01 2.17 11.20
N GLY A 54 -1.03 1.49 11.68
CA GLY A 54 -1.12 1.03 13.06
C GLY A 54 -0.55 -0.37 13.27
N SER A 55 -0.64 -1.25 12.27
CA SER A 55 -0.34 -2.68 12.45
C SER A 55 0.59 -3.31 11.41
N TRP A 56 0.63 -2.80 10.19
CA TRP A 56 1.48 -3.36 9.12
C TRP A 56 2.85 -2.70 9.10
N PHE A 57 2.89 -1.37 9.01
CA PHE A 57 4.07 -0.55 9.24
C PHE A 57 3.89 0.14 10.59
N GLU A 58 4.35 -0.52 11.65
CA GLU A 58 4.17 -0.05 13.02
C GLU A 58 4.88 1.31 13.23
N PRO A 59 4.56 2.05 14.32
CA PRO A 59 5.20 3.34 14.60
C PRO A 59 6.74 3.38 14.51
N PRO A 60 7.50 2.35 14.96
CA PRO A 60 8.96 2.37 14.85
C PRO A 60 9.50 2.01 13.45
N ASP A 61 8.65 1.62 12.49
CA ASP A 61 9.06 1.37 11.11
C ASP A 61 9.14 2.71 10.35
N GLU A 62 10.32 3.10 9.90
CA GLU A 62 10.54 4.29 9.09
C GLU A 62 10.73 3.89 7.63
N ILE A 63 9.81 4.31 6.76
CA ILE A 63 9.97 4.13 5.31
C ILE A 63 10.86 5.27 4.80
N GLU A 64 12.07 4.94 4.37
CA GLU A 64 13.08 5.92 3.98
C GLU A 64 12.83 6.47 2.56
N ARG A 65 12.41 5.59 1.64
CA ARG A 65 12.12 5.94 0.25
C ARG A 65 11.44 4.81 -0.52
N VAL A 66 10.77 5.22 -1.59
CA VAL A 66 10.38 4.33 -2.68
C VAL A 66 11.60 4.05 -3.56
N VAL A 67 11.93 2.77 -3.73
CA VAL A 67 13.04 2.28 -4.56
C VAL A 67 12.60 2.13 -6.01
N ASP A 68 11.39 1.63 -6.21
CA ASP A 68 10.84 1.33 -7.52
C ASP A 68 9.30 1.40 -7.48
N VAL A 69 8.71 1.82 -8.59
CA VAL A 69 7.27 1.76 -8.85
C VAL A 69 7.09 1.22 -10.26
N SER A 70 6.27 0.20 -10.38
CA SER A 70 5.95 -0.44 -11.65
C SER A 70 4.45 -0.60 -11.78
N GLU A 71 3.95 -0.35 -12.97
CA GLU A 71 2.56 -0.59 -13.34
C GLU A 71 2.56 -1.53 -14.55
N ARG A 72 1.50 -2.32 -14.67
CA ARG A 72 1.29 -3.23 -15.79
C ARG A 72 0.07 -2.75 -16.58
N GLU A 73 -0.09 -3.31 -17.78
CA GLU A 73 -1.35 -3.17 -18.48
C GLU A 73 -2.50 -3.75 -17.64
N ASP A 74 -3.63 -3.05 -17.64
CA ASP A 74 -4.81 -3.45 -16.92
C ASP A 74 -5.34 -4.80 -17.41
N VAL A 75 -5.85 -5.60 -16.47
CA VAL A 75 -6.61 -6.81 -16.80
C VAL A 75 -8.08 -6.45 -16.77
N ALA A 76 -8.63 -6.11 -17.93
CA ALA A 76 -10.00 -5.58 -18.06
C ALA A 76 -10.21 -4.34 -17.16
N ASP A 77 -11.02 -4.44 -16.11
CA ASP A 77 -11.31 -3.35 -15.16
C ASP A 77 -10.32 -3.30 -13.98
N THR A 78 -9.34 -4.21 -13.94
CA THR A 78 -8.43 -4.37 -12.81
C THR A 78 -7.04 -3.85 -13.11
N SER A 79 -6.67 -2.77 -12.42
CA SER A 79 -5.34 -2.17 -12.49
C SER A 79 -4.37 -2.78 -11.49
N HIS A 80 -3.07 -2.59 -11.77
CA HIS A 80 -1.98 -3.11 -10.95
C HIS A 80 -0.93 -2.03 -10.67
N VAL A 81 -0.45 -2.00 -9.42
CA VAL A 81 0.79 -1.29 -9.07
C VAL A 81 1.65 -2.17 -8.17
N GLY A 82 2.92 -2.31 -8.51
CA GLY A 82 3.94 -2.91 -7.68
C GLY A 82 4.95 -1.86 -7.24
N TYR A 83 5.33 -1.84 -5.97
CA TYR A 83 6.33 -0.89 -5.47
C TYR A 83 7.21 -1.50 -4.39
N ARG A 84 8.44 -0.99 -4.34
CA ARG A 84 9.46 -1.44 -3.39
C ARG A 84 9.87 -0.29 -2.49
N LEU A 85 9.96 -0.57 -1.20
CA LEU A 85 10.24 0.38 -0.14
C LEU A 85 11.52 -0.03 0.56
N ASP A 86 12.41 0.93 0.79
CA ASP A 86 13.44 0.79 1.80
C ASP A 86 12.92 1.34 3.11
N LEU A 87 13.16 0.59 4.18
CA LEU A 87 12.73 0.97 5.51
C LEU A 87 13.75 0.56 6.56
N THR A 88 13.70 1.23 7.69
CA THR A 88 14.47 0.88 8.88
C THR A 88 13.56 0.75 10.08
N ASN A 89 13.96 -0.08 11.03
CA ASN A 89 13.33 -0.17 12.34
C ASN A 89 14.40 -0.60 13.37
N PRO A 90 14.07 -0.77 14.67
CA PRO A 90 15.05 -1.16 15.68
C PRO A 90 15.79 -2.48 15.40
N GLY A 91 15.27 -3.34 14.52
CA GLY A 91 15.89 -4.58 14.07
C GLY A 91 16.93 -4.42 12.96
N GLY A 92 16.96 -3.27 12.28
CA GLY A 92 17.93 -2.97 11.23
C GLY A 92 17.31 -2.35 9.96
N SER A 93 18.01 -2.51 8.84
CA SER A 93 17.58 -2.04 7.52
C SER A 93 16.94 -3.17 6.73
N TYR A 94 15.83 -2.86 6.07
CA TYR A 94 15.04 -3.82 5.32
C TYR A 94 14.57 -3.23 3.99
N VAL A 95 14.17 -4.15 3.12
CA VAL A 95 13.42 -3.85 1.91
C VAL A 95 12.12 -4.65 1.92
N ALA A 96 11.03 -4.03 1.49
CA ALA A 96 9.75 -4.70 1.31
C ALA A 96 9.19 -4.38 -0.06
N GLU A 97 8.53 -5.35 -0.68
CA GLU A 97 7.79 -5.15 -1.91
C GLU A 97 6.31 -5.38 -1.64
N GLN A 98 5.48 -4.51 -2.20
CA GLN A 98 4.03 -4.68 -2.21
C GLN A 98 3.54 -4.74 -3.66
N GLN A 99 2.64 -5.69 -3.91
CA GLN A 99 1.93 -5.88 -5.16
C GLN A 99 0.46 -5.60 -4.89
N ALA A 100 -0.11 -4.60 -5.55
CA ALA A 100 -1.49 -4.19 -5.37
C ALA A 100 -2.30 -4.36 -6.65
N TYR A 101 -3.45 -5.02 -6.54
CA TYR A 101 -4.49 -4.99 -7.56
C TYR A 101 -5.65 -4.15 -7.05
N TYR A 102 -6.14 -3.26 -7.90
CA TYR A 102 -7.20 -2.34 -7.53
C TYR A 102 -8.19 -2.12 -8.67
N ARG A 103 -9.42 -1.75 -8.28
CA ARG A 103 -10.49 -1.35 -9.19
C ARG A 103 -11.15 -0.08 -8.65
N GLY A 104 -11.70 0.72 -9.57
CA GLY A 104 -12.41 1.96 -9.27
C GLY A 104 -12.30 2.97 -10.40
N GLY A 105 -13.08 4.05 -10.31
CA GLY A 105 -13.01 5.20 -11.22
C GLY A 105 -12.09 6.29 -10.68
N ASP A 106 -12.68 7.29 -10.02
CA ASP A 106 -11.94 8.43 -9.45
C ASP A 106 -11.26 8.09 -8.11
N ALA A 107 -11.67 7.01 -7.46
CA ALA A 107 -11.12 6.49 -6.21
C ALA A 107 -11.12 4.95 -6.23
N ILE A 108 -10.33 4.33 -5.36
CA ILE A 108 -10.21 2.86 -5.26
C ILE A 108 -11.37 2.30 -4.44
N GLU A 109 -12.20 1.46 -5.08
CA GLU A 109 -13.36 0.79 -4.47
C GLU A 109 -13.03 -0.63 -4.01
N HIS A 110 -12.05 -1.27 -4.65
CA HIS A 110 -11.61 -2.61 -4.29
C HIS A 110 -10.09 -2.66 -4.31
N LEU A 111 -9.48 -3.09 -3.21
CA LEU A 111 -8.03 -3.09 -3.02
C LEU A 111 -7.53 -4.42 -2.48
N ARG A 112 -6.54 -5.00 -3.15
CA ARG A 112 -5.85 -6.23 -2.73
C ARG A 112 -4.35 -5.98 -2.71
N ILE A 113 -3.72 -6.07 -1.54
CA ILE A 113 -2.27 -5.87 -1.39
C ILE A 113 -1.61 -7.15 -0.89
N MET A 114 -0.55 -7.60 -1.55
CA MET A 114 0.33 -8.67 -1.06
C MET A 114 1.73 -8.11 -0.81
N CYS A 115 2.31 -8.40 0.35
CA CYS A 115 3.65 -7.96 0.71
C CYS A 115 4.62 -9.14 0.82
N SER A 116 5.86 -8.93 0.38
CA SER A 116 6.97 -9.86 0.62
C SER A 116 7.33 -10.05 2.10
N GLY A 117 6.85 -9.15 2.96
CA GLY A 117 7.39 -8.89 4.29
C GLY A 117 8.76 -8.21 4.22
N PHE A 118 9.27 -7.81 5.38
CA PHE A 118 10.56 -7.14 5.50
C PHE A 118 11.69 -8.12 5.25
N ARG A 119 12.48 -7.91 4.20
CA ARG A 119 13.66 -8.71 3.85
C ARG A 119 14.93 -7.93 4.22
N PRO A 120 15.94 -8.58 4.84
CA PRO A 120 17.17 -7.88 5.18
C PRO A 120 17.81 -7.22 3.96
N ARG A 121 18.32 -6.00 4.15
CA ARG A 121 19.15 -5.29 3.19
C ARG A 121 20.63 -5.67 3.32
#